data_AF-A0A268U634-F1
#
_entry.id   AF-A0A268U634-F1
#
_cell.length_a   1.000
_cell.length_b   1.000
_cell.length_c   1.000
_cell.angle_alpha   90.00
_cell.angle_beta   90.00
_cell.angle_gamma   90.00
#
_symmetry.space_group_name_H-M   'P 1'
#
loop_
_entity.id
_entity.type
_entity.pdbx_description
1 polymer ?
#
loop_
_entity_poly.entity_id
_entity_poly.type
_entity_poly.pdbx_seq_one_letter_code
_entity_poly.pdbx_strand_id
1 'polypeptide(L)' 'MPKLDKLKEQVSLLKFWLGLIVVALFSDIGWIFINLFKATYWQLIIAFTITLPIILGIIVLSMKINKKLNQIEKE' A
#
# COMPACT_ATOMS: atom_id res chain seq x y z
N MET A 1 -2.98 -20.39 21.84
CA MET A 1 -3.74 -19.14 22.07
C MET A 1 -2.87 -17.87 21.92
N PRO A 2 -1.67 -17.73 22.53
CA PRO A 2 -0.86 -16.51 22.38
C PRO A 2 -0.29 -16.26 20.96
N LYS A 3 0.04 -17.34 20.23
CA LYS A 3 0.61 -17.25 18.87
C LYS A 3 -0.42 -16.75 17.85
N LEU A 4 -1.64 -17.29 17.92
CA LEU A 4 -2.76 -16.87 17.09
C LEU A 4 -3.12 -15.39 17.33
N ASP A 5 -3.16 -14.95 18.58
CA ASP A 5 -3.45 -13.55 18.91
C ASP A 5 -2.38 -12.60 18.35
N LYS A 6 -1.10 -12.98 18.48
CA LYS A 6 0.01 -12.24 17.86
C LYS A 6 -0.08 -12.20 16.34
N LEU A 7 -0.49 -13.28 15.68
CA LEU A 7 -0.67 -13.29 14.22
C LEU A 7 -1.81 -12.37 13.77
N LYS A 8 -2.92 -12.35 14.50
CA LYS A 8 -4.06 -11.43 14.24
C LYS A 8 -3.64 -9.97 14.37
N GLU A 9 -2.91 -9.62 15.41
CA GLU A 9 -2.39 -8.27 15.62
C GLU A 9 -1.46 -7.83 14.48
N GLN A 10 -0.56 -8.72 14.05
CA GLN A 10 0.33 -8.46 12.91
C GLN A 10 -0.44 -8.25 11.59
N VAL A 11 -1.51 -9.02 11.35
CA VAL A 11 -2.38 -8.81 10.18
C VAL A 11 -3.10 -7.47 10.27
N SER A 12 -3.59 -7.09 11.46
CA SER A 12 -4.23 -5.79 11.68
C SER A 12 -3.29 -4.63 11.34
N LEU A 13 -2.05 -4.69 11.83
CA LEU A 13 -1.02 -3.69 11.51
C LEU A 13 -0.71 -3.65 10.01
N LEU A 14 -0.58 -4.79 9.34
CA LEU A 14 -0.35 -4.82 7.90
C LEU A 14 -1.52 -4.22 7.10
N LYS A 15 -2.76 -4.46 7.52
CA LYS A 15 -3.96 -3.86 6.90
C LYS A 15 -3.99 -2.34 7.10
N PHE A 16 -3.60 -1.87 8.29
CA PHE A 16 -3.46 -0.44 8.56
C PHE A 16 -2.45 0.22 7.61
N TRP A 17 -1.26 -0.35 7.47
CA TRP A 17 -0.24 0.13 6.54
C TRP A 17 -0.70 0.06 5.08
N LEU A 18 -1.40 -1.00 4.69
CA LEU A 18 -1.97 -1.12 3.36
C LEU A 18 -2.96 0.01 3.08
N GLY A 19 -3.84 0.33 4.03
CA GLY A 19 -4.76 1.46 3.93
C GLY A 19 -4.05 2.79 3.72
N LEU A 20 -2.97 3.06 4.48
CA LEU A 20 -2.18 4.28 4.31
C LEU A 20 -1.53 4.38 2.92
N ILE A 21 -0.97 3.29 2.41
CA ILE A 21 -0.35 3.29 1.07
C ILE A 21 -1.41 3.48 -0.02
N VAL A 22 -2.60 2.91 0.13
CA VAL A 22 -3.72 3.13 -0.79
C VAL A 22 -4.15 4.59 -0.79
N VAL A 23 -4.25 5.24 0.38
CA VAL A 23 -4.56 6.68 0.47
C VAL A 23 -3.48 7.51 -0.22
N ALA A 24 -2.20 7.18 -0.04
CA ALA A 24 -1.10 7.84 -0.74
C ALA A 24 -1.24 7.71 -2.27
N LEU A 25 -1.61 6.52 -2.77
CA LEU A 25 -1.88 6.30 -4.19
C LEU A 25 -2.98 7.21 -4.71
N PHE A 26 -4.11 7.29 -4.00
CA PHE A 26 -5.22 8.15 -4.40
C PHE A 26 -4.84 9.64 -4.38
N SER A 27 -4.05 10.06 -3.39
CA SER A 27 -3.56 11.44 -3.33
C SER A 27 -2.66 11.78 -4.51
N ASP A 28 -1.76 10.87 -4.90
CA ASP A 28 -0.86 11.05 -6.04
C ASP A 28 -1.64 11.11 -7.36
N ILE A 29 -2.58 10.17 -7.57
CA ILE A 29 -3.47 10.16 -8.73
C ILE A 29 -4.31 11.44 -8.80
N GLY A 30 -4.86 11.89 -7.67
CA GLY A 30 -5.64 13.12 -7.59
C GLY A 30 -4.80 14.35 -7.94
N TRP A 31 -3.57 14.42 -7.46
CA TRP A 31 -2.65 15.49 -7.80
C TRP A 31 -2.30 15.51 -9.29
N ILE A 32 -2.01 14.35 -9.89
CA ILE A 32 -1.73 14.22 -11.33
C ILE A 32 -2.95 14.67 -12.15
N PHE A 33 -4.15 14.22 -11.79
CA PHE A 33 -5.37 14.56 -12.52
C PHE A 33 -5.66 16.07 -12.51
N ILE A 34 -5.49 16.74 -11.36
CA ILE A 34 -5.72 18.18 -11.22
C ILE A 34 -4.66 19.00 -11.97
N ASN A 35 -3.40 18.52 -11.99
CA ASN A 35 -2.27 19.31 -12.48
C ASN A 35 -1.77 18.89 -13.87
N LEU A 36 -2.43 17.94 -14.55
CA LEU A 36 -1.96 17.34 -15.81
C LEU A 36 -1.57 18.37 -16.88
N PHE A 37 -2.34 19.46 -17.01
CA PHE A 37 -2.11 20.51 -18.01
C PHE A 37 -1.34 21.74 -17.48
N LYS A 38 -1.05 21.77 -16.17
CA LYS A 38 -0.37 22.91 -15.50
C LYS A 38 1.01 22.54 -14.97
N ALA A 39 1.27 21.26 -14.75
CA ALA A 39 2.53 20.75 -14.24
C ALA A 39 3.61 20.78 -15.32
N THR A 40 4.84 21.04 -14.87
CA THR A 40 6.03 20.88 -15.70
C THR A 40 6.29 19.39 -15.98
N TYR A 41 6.97 19.10 -17.08
CA TYR A 41 7.36 17.72 -17.42
C TYR A 41 8.12 17.02 -16.29
N TRP A 42 8.97 17.75 -15.56
CA TRP A 42 9.73 17.20 -14.44
C TRP A 42 8.84 16.78 -13.27
N GLN A 43 7.82 17.57 -12.96
CA GLN A 43 6.85 17.22 -11.90
C GLN A 43 6.04 15.99 -12.25
N LEU A 44 5.62 15.83 -13.51
CA LEU A 44 4.92 14.63 -13.97
C LEU A 44 5.83 13.39 -13.88
N ILE A 45 7.10 13.50 -14.32
CA ILE A 45 8.07 12.39 -14.22
C ILE A 45 8.24 11.96 -12.77
N ILE A 46 8.39 12.90 -11.84
CA ILE A 46 8.52 12.59 -10.41
C ILE A 46 7.26 11.91 -9.88
N ALA A 47 6.07 12.43 -10.21
CA ALA A 47 4.81 11.84 -9.76
C ALA A 47 4.69 10.37 -10.23
N PHE A 48 4.87 10.10 -11.53
CA PHE A 48 4.87 8.74 -12.06
C PHE A 48 5.95 7.84 -11.44
N THR A 49 7.14 8.40 -11.16
CA THR A 49 8.23 7.65 -10.52
C THR A 49 7.87 7.26 -9.09
N ILE A 50 7.14 8.09 -8.36
CA ILE A 50 6.67 7.82 -6.99
C ILE A 50 5.46 6.87 -6.98
N THR A 51 4.64 6.86 -8.03
CA THR A 51 3.53 5.90 -8.14
C THR A 51 4.03 4.45 -8.15
N LEU A 52 5.17 4.16 -8.80
CA LEU A 52 5.74 2.82 -8.89
C LEU A 52 6.01 2.14 -7.51
N PRO A 53 6.78 2.75 -6.59
CA PRO A 53 7.02 2.17 -5.28
C PRO A 53 5.74 2.06 -4.43
N ILE A 54 4.75 2.94 -4.62
CA ILE A 54 3.45 2.83 -3.95
C ILE A 54 2.73 1.56 -4.40
N ILE A 55 2.66 1.30 -5.70
CA ILE A 55 2.06 0.07 -6.26
C ILE A 55 2.80 -1.17 -5.74
N LEU A 56 4.14 -1.15 -5.77
CA LEU A 56 4.95 -2.25 -5.22
C LEU A 56 4.67 -2.47 -3.73
N GLY A 57 4.54 -1.40 -2.95
CA GLY A 57 4.18 -1.46 -1.53
C GLY A 57 2.84 -2.15 -1.29
N ILE A 58 1.81 -1.81 -2.08
CA ILE A 58 0.49 -2.46 -2.04
C ILE A 58 0.61 -3.95 -2.31
N ILE A 59 1.30 -4.33 -3.39
CA ILE A 59 1.47 -5.74 -3.78
C ILE A 59 2.20 -6.52 -2.68
N VAL A 60 3.31 -5.99 -2.16
CA VAL A 60 4.10 -6.64 -1.09
C VAL A 60 3.30 -6.78 0.21
N LEU A 61 2.58 -5.74 0.63
CA LEU A 61 1.75 -5.82 1.83
C LEU A 61 0.60 -6.81 1.67
N SER A 62 -0.07 -6.81 0.51
CA SER A 62 -1.14 -7.76 0.20
C SER A 62 -0.64 -9.20 0.25
N MET A 63 0.52 -9.48 -0.35
CA MET A 63 1.17 -10.80 -0.27
C MET A 63 1.52 -11.19 1.18
N LYS A 64 2.03 -10.25 1.98
CA LYS A 64 2.34 -10.50 3.40
C LYS A 64 1.08 -10.79 4.22
N ILE A 65 -0.01 -10.08 3.98
CA ILE A 65 -1.30 -10.31 4.64
C ILE A 65 -1.81 -11.72 4.30
N ASN A 66 -1.87 -12.08 3.03
CA ASN A 66 -2.33 -13.40 2.60
C ASN A 66 -1.45 -14.51 3.18
N LYS A 67 -0.12 -14.34 3.19
CA LYS A 67 0.78 -15.31 3.80
C LYS A 67 0.50 -15.50 5.30
N LYS A 68 0.21 -14.43 6.04
CA LYS A 68 -0.13 -14.51 7.47
C LYS A 68 -1.51 -15.08 7.72
N LEU A 69 -2.49 -14.81 6.86
CA LEU A 69 -3.82 -15.42 6.93
C LEU A 69 -3.74 -16.93 6.73
N ASN A 70 -2.97 -17.39 5.75
CA ASN A 70 -2.73 -18.83 5.52
C ASN A 70 -1.98 -19.51 6.67
N GLN A 71 -1.23 -18.76 7.48
CA GLN A 71 -0.61 -19.30 8.71
C GLN A 71 -1.65 -19.46 9.82
N ILE A 72 -2.56 -18.49 9.96
CA ILE A 72 -3.67 -18.56 10.91
C ILE A 72 -4.61 -19.72 10.59
N GLU A 73 -4.90 -19.97 9.32
CA GLU A 73 -5.77 -21.08 8.89
C GLU A 73 -5.18 -22.47 9.19
N LYS A 74 -3.85 -22.56 9.34
CA LYS A 74 -3.13 -23.82 9.61
C LYS A 74 -2.84 -24.08 11.09
N GLU A 75 -3.04 -23.11 11.98
CA GLU A 75 -2.92 -23.25 13.45
C GLU A 75 -4.27 -23.59 14.10
#